data_AF-A0A3P7LIG6-F1
#
_entry.id   AF-A0A3P7LIG6-F1
#
_cell.length_a   1.000
_cell.length_b   1.000
_cell.length_c   1.000
_cell.angle_alpha   90.00
_cell.angle_beta   90.00
_cell.angle_gamma   90.00
#
_symmetry.space_group_name_H-M   'P 1'
#
loop_
_entity.id
_entity.type
_entity.pdbx_description
1 polymer ?
#
loop_
_entity_poly.entity_id
_entity_poly.type
_entity_poly.pdbx_seq_one_letter_code
_entity_poly.pdbx_strand_id
1 'polypeptide(L)'
;MFEGALVSQQLKNLREIRSMGAQPYRIYVYRNRKWGVISSEKIVAGDIVSITQSFSDKLIPCDLLLLRGSCIVDESMLTGESIPVTKESCENITDEDVVEFGDADKVHVLFGGTKIVQLTPPAKSDGIPKAPDSGCTCFVLRTGLSTCQGSLLKTIMYSVKAVTANNLETLLFIAFLLVFALAASTYVWIEGTADPRRNRYKLFIECTLIITSVIPQELPIELSLAVNTSLASLSKLSNLNSCYLLHLSFFSFSFPYTNNKMCTKVTRLFITSSVPIIK
;
A
#
# COMPACT_ATOMS: atom_id res chain seq x y z
N MET A 1 12.62 -15.95 -19.23
CA MET A 1 13.15 -14.63 -18.80
C MET A 1 12.02 -13.66 -18.44
N PHE A 2 10.97 -13.58 -19.26
CA PHE A 2 9.80 -12.70 -19.04
C PHE A 2 9.04 -12.95 -17.72
N GLU A 3 8.69 -14.20 -17.43
CA GLU A 3 8.01 -14.56 -16.18
C GLU A 3 8.86 -14.21 -14.94
N GLY A 4 10.18 -14.38 -15.04
CA GLY A 4 11.11 -13.99 -13.97
C GLY A 4 11.11 -12.47 -13.72
N ALA A 5 10.99 -11.64 -14.76
CA ALA A 5 10.88 -10.20 -14.62
C ALA A 5 9.54 -9.80 -13.98
N LEU A 6 8.43 -10.42 -14.38
CA LEU A 6 7.11 -10.21 -13.80
C LEU A 6 7.09 -10.58 -12.31
N VAL A 7 7.60 -11.76 -11.96
CA VAL A 7 7.69 -12.22 -10.57
C VAL A 7 8.59 -11.29 -9.75
N SER A 8 9.74 -10.87 -10.31
CA SER A 8 10.63 -9.92 -9.63
C SER A 8 9.95 -8.58 -9.36
N GLN A 9 9.15 -8.07 -10.31
CA GLN A 9 8.38 -6.84 -10.13
C GLN A 9 7.28 -7.00 -9.06
N GLN A 10 6.52 -8.11 -9.10
CA GLN A 10 5.52 -8.40 -8.06
C GLN A 10 6.17 -8.52 -6.68
N LEU A 11 7.33 -9.15 -6.59
CA LEU A 11 8.07 -9.32 -5.35
C LEU A 11 8.61 -7.98 -4.81
N LYS A 12 9.04 -7.06 -5.67
CA LYS A 12 9.40 -5.69 -5.27
C LYS A 12 8.19 -4.96 -4.69
N ASN A 13 7.05 -4.98 -5.38
CA ASN A 13 5.82 -4.35 -4.89
C ASN A 13 5.40 -4.92 -3.51
N LEU A 14 5.47 -6.24 -3.32
CA LEU A 14 5.16 -6.87 -2.02
C LEU A 14 6.15 -6.49 -0.92
N ARG A 15 7.44 -6.33 -1.24
CA ARG A 15 8.46 -5.86 -0.28
C ARG A 15 8.22 -4.41 0.12
N GLU A 16 7.85 -3.54 -0.82
CA GLU A 16 7.49 -2.15 -0.54
C GLU A 16 6.28 -2.09 0.39
N ILE A 17 5.24 -2.88 0.10
CA ILE A 17 4.06 -2.98 0.98
C ILE A 17 4.45 -3.43 2.39
N ARG A 18 5.35 -4.42 2.52
CA ARG A 18 5.86 -4.88 3.81
C ARG A 18 6.70 -3.81 4.53
N SER A 19 7.43 -2.98 3.79
CA SER A 19 8.27 -1.91 4.35
C SER A 19 7.48 -0.74 4.95
N MET A 20 6.18 -0.60 4.59
CA MET A 20 5.27 0.37 5.19
C MET A 20 4.85 0.01 6.63
N GLY A 21 5.09 -1.24 7.07
CA GLY A 21 4.78 -1.68 8.43
C GLY A 21 5.84 -1.25 9.45
N ALA A 22 5.44 -1.15 10.72
CA ALA A 22 6.35 -0.85 11.82
C ALA A 22 7.41 -1.96 11.98
N GLN A 23 8.69 -1.58 12.03
CA GLN A 23 9.78 -2.53 12.28
C GLN A 23 9.71 -3.09 13.70
N PRO A 24 10.06 -4.35 13.94
CA PRO A 24 10.01 -4.94 15.27
C PRO A 24 11.01 -4.28 16.23
N TYR A 25 10.54 -3.93 17.42
CA TYR A 25 11.39 -3.34 18.46
C TYR A 25 10.98 -3.82 19.86
N ARG A 26 11.88 -3.61 20.83
CA ARG A 26 11.64 -3.99 22.22
C ARG A 26 10.81 -2.94 22.95
N ILE A 27 9.73 -3.37 23.60
CA ILE A 27 8.82 -2.53 24.38
C ILE A 27 8.55 -3.15 25.74
N TYR A 28 8.29 -2.31 26.75
CA TYR A 28 7.88 -2.75 28.07
C TYR A 28 6.40 -3.13 28.06
N VAL A 29 6.11 -4.32 28.55
CA VAL A 29 4.77 -4.89 28.64
C VAL A 29 4.55 -5.41 30.05
N TYR A 30 3.38 -5.13 30.59
CA TYR A 30 3.00 -5.53 31.93
C TYR A 30 2.18 -6.84 31.86
N ARG A 31 2.81 -7.95 32.28
CA ARG A 31 2.19 -9.29 32.34
C ARG A 31 2.45 -9.90 33.71
N ASN A 32 1.51 -10.68 34.26
CA ASN A 32 1.65 -11.35 35.56
C ASN A 32 2.10 -10.42 36.70
N ARG A 33 1.55 -9.20 36.72
CA ARG A 33 1.90 -8.15 37.68
C ARG A 33 3.36 -7.68 37.68
N LYS A 34 4.10 -7.92 36.60
CA LYS A 34 5.50 -7.52 36.44
C LYS A 34 5.72 -6.86 35.08
N TRP A 35 6.58 -5.85 35.06
CA TRP A 35 7.06 -5.24 33.82
C TRP A 35 8.15 -6.12 33.21
N GLY A 36 7.97 -6.50 31.96
CA GLY A 36 8.94 -7.27 31.17
C GLY A 36 9.16 -6.63 29.80
N VAL A 37 10.34 -6.84 29.23
CA VAL A 37 10.65 -6.36 27.87
C VAL A 37 10.37 -7.49 26.88
N ILE A 38 9.48 -7.26 25.93
CA ILE A 38 9.18 -8.20 24.84
C ILE A 38 9.32 -7.51 23.47
N SER A 39 9.37 -8.32 22.41
CA SER A 39 9.32 -7.81 21.04
C SER A 39 7.90 -7.32 20.70
N SER A 40 7.79 -6.25 19.93
CA SER A 40 6.50 -5.70 19.47
C SER A 40 5.66 -6.69 18.67
N GLU A 41 6.29 -7.68 18.01
CA GLU A 41 5.59 -8.77 17.30
C GLU A 41 4.86 -9.76 18.22
N LYS A 42 5.25 -9.82 19.50
CA LYS A 42 4.68 -10.75 20.49
C LYS A 42 3.59 -10.11 21.37
N ILE A 43 3.23 -8.86 21.07
CA ILE A 43 2.13 -8.15 21.75
C ILE A 43 0.82 -8.78 21.31
N VAL A 44 -0.09 -8.95 22.25
CA VAL A 44 -1.46 -9.40 22.00
C VAL A 44 -2.47 -8.36 22.50
N ALA A 45 -3.68 -8.37 21.93
CA ALA A 45 -4.77 -7.55 22.45
C ALA A 45 -5.03 -7.89 23.93
N GLY A 46 -5.24 -6.86 24.76
CA GLY A 46 -5.38 -7.00 26.21
C GLY A 46 -4.09 -6.79 27.02
N ASP A 47 -2.94 -6.71 26.38
CA ASP A 47 -1.70 -6.35 27.06
C ASP A 47 -1.69 -4.85 27.45
N ILE A 48 -0.95 -4.52 28.52
CA ILE A 48 -0.64 -3.14 28.89
C ILE A 48 0.81 -2.86 28.51
N VAL A 49 1.04 -1.78 27.76
CA VAL A 49 2.35 -1.41 27.22
C VAL A 49 2.75 -0.02 27.70
N SER A 50 4.06 0.21 27.84
CA SER A 50 4.61 1.54 28.10
C SER A 50 5.22 2.12 26.83
N ILE A 51 4.83 3.35 26.50
CA ILE A 51 5.39 4.11 25.39
C ILE A 51 6.20 5.29 25.96
N THR A 52 7.48 5.36 25.60
CA THR A 52 8.43 6.40 25.97
C THR A 52 8.82 7.28 24.79
N GLN A 53 9.44 8.42 25.09
CA GLN A 53 9.98 9.33 24.10
C GLN A 53 11.15 8.75 23.30
N SER A 54 11.80 7.69 23.79
CA SER A 54 12.78 6.90 23.02
C SER A 54 12.18 6.21 21.79
N PHE A 55 10.84 6.18 21.68
CA PHE A 55 10.12 5.71 20.51
C PHE A 55 9.74 6.82 19.53
N SER A 56 10.20 8.07 19.71
CA SER A 56 9.79 9.17 18.83
C SER A 56 10.08 8.89 17.35
N ASP A 57 11.20 8.23 17.02
CA ASP A 57 11.53 7.85 15.64
C ASP A 57 10.94 6.52 15.16
N LYS A 58 10.17 5.82 16.00
CA LYS A 58 9.55 4.54 15.66
C LYS A 58 8.04 4.71 15.47
N LEU A 59 7.50 3.91 14.57
CA LEU A 59 6.06 3.83 14.35
C LEU A 59 5.40 3.01 15.46
N ILE A 60 4.19 3.40 15.85
CA ILE A 60 3.38 2.62 16.79
C ILE A 60 2.99 1.28 16.13
N PRO A 61 3.19 0.12 16.78
CA PRO A 61 3.03 -1.20 16.14
C PRO A 61 1.59 -1.72 16.10
N CYS A 62 0.70 -1.18 16.94
CA CYS A 62 -0.68 -1.64 17.10
C CYS A 62 -1.60 -0.50 17.51
N ASP A 63 -2.92 -0.73 17.51
CA ASP A 63 -3.87 0.27 17.97
C ASP A 63 -3.93 0.21 19.51
N LEU A 64 -3.66 1.34 20.15
CA LEU A 64 -3.49 1.46 21.60
C LEU A 64 -4.48 2.48 22.17
N LEU A 65 -5.05 2.18 23.32
CA LEU A 65 -5.84 3.11 24.12
C LEU A 65 -4.94 3.77 25.15
N LEU A 66 -4.91 5.09 25.19
CA LEU A 66 -4.08 5.85 26.12
C LEU A 66 -4.71 5.84 27.52
N LEU A 67 -4.13 5.06 28.43
CA LEU A 67 -4.62 4.98 29.81
C LEU A 67 -4.10 6.14 30.65
N ARG A 68 -2.83 6.52 30.47
CA ARG A 68 -2.18 7.55 31.29
C ARG A 68 -1.21 8.43 30.50
N GLY A 69 -1.25 9.73 30.82
CA GLY A 69 -0.40 10.75 30.20
C GLY A 69 -1.03 11.32 28.93
N SER A 70 -0.32 12.23 28.27
CA SER A 70 -0.74 12.78 26.98
C SER A 70 0.37 12.66 25.97
N CYS A 71 0.01 12.62 24.69
CA CYS A 71 1.00 12.58 23.61
C CYS A 71 0.52 13.32 22.38
N ILE A 72 1.47 13.75 21.58
CA ILE A 72 1.24 14.41 20.29
C ILE A 72 1.70 13.43 19.22
N VAL A 73 0.78 13.06 18.33
CA VAL A 73 1.03 12.08 17.26
C VAL A 73 0.87 12.71 15.89
N ASP A 74 1.68 12.22 14.96
CA ASP A 74 1.57 12.49 13.54
C ASP A 74 0.80 11.34 12.88
N GLU A 75 -0.44 11.64 12.45
CA GLU A 75 -1.34 10.71 11.78
C GLU A 75 -1.29 10.83 10.25
N SER A 76 -0.33 11.58 9.69
CA SER A 76 -0.24 11.85 8.25
C SER A 76 -0.20 10.59 7.38
N MET A 77 0.39 9.49 7.87
CA MET A 77 0.41 8.21 7.14
C MET A 77 -0.97 7.55 7.01
N LEU A 78 -1.92 7.83 7.90
CA LEU A 78 -3.25 7.21 7.93
C LEU A 78 -4.34 8.15 7.40
N THR A 79 -4.34 9.41 7.82
CA THR A 79 -5.37 10.39 7.47
C THR A 79 -4.97 11.28 6.30
N GLY A 80 -3.67 11.41 6.03
CA GLY A 80 -3.17 12.37 5.04
C GLY A 80 -3.23 13.83 5.54
N GLU A 81 -3.36 14.06 6.85
CA GLU A 81 -3.33 15.39 7.44
C GLU A 81 -1.94 15.67 8.05
N SER A 82 -1.33 16.82 7.73
CA SER A 82 0.04 17.16 8.19
C SER A 82 0.09 17.82 9.55
N ILE A 83 -1.06 18.05 10.17
CA ILE A 83 -1.17 18.72 11.45
C ILE A 83 -1.10 17.64 12.52
N PRO A 84 -0.11 17.69 13.43
CA PRO A 84 -0.04 16.73 14.52
C PRO A 84 -1.25 16.89 15.44
N VAL A 85 -1.79 15.77 15.90
CA VAL A 85 -2.99 15.70 16.74
C VAL A 85 -2.58 15.38 18.17
N THR A 86 -3.14 16.12 19.13
CA THR A 86 -2.95 15.85 20.56
C THR A 86 -3.92 14.78 21.02
N LYS A 87 -3.40 13.80 21.77
CA LYS A 87 -4.14 12.68 22.34
C LYS A 87 -4.05 12.75 23.86
N GLU A 88 -5.19 12.54 24.50
CA GLU A 88 -5.35 12.64 25.94
C GLU A 88 -5.74 11.29 26.54
N SER A 89 -5.40 11.06 27.81
CA SER A 89 -5.72 9.81 28.49
C SER A 89 -7.19 9.70 28.84
N CYS A 90 -7.69 8.46 28.87
CA CYS A 90 -9.04 8.13 29.36
C CYS A 90 -9.23 8.30 30.88
N GLU A 91 -8.27 8.85 31.64
CA GLU A 91 -8.36 8.98 33.11
C GLU A 91 -9.57 9.80 33.56
N ASN A 92 -10.08 10.70 32.71
CA ASN A 92 -11.21 11.58 33.02
C ASN A 92 -12.58 10.99 32.61
N ILE A 93 -12.62 9.81 31.99
CA ILE A 93 -13.87 9.17 31.57
C ILE A 93 -14.47 8.46 32.79
N THR A 94 -15.68 8.86 33.19
CA THR A 94 -16.42 8.26 34.30
C THR A 94 -16.99 6.89 33.91
N ASP A 95 -17.12 5.96 34.88
CA ASP A 95 -17.62 4.58 34.68
C ASP A 95 -19.04 4.49 34.07
N GLU A 96 -19.75 5.63 33.96
CA GLU A 96 -21.11 5.73 33.41
C GLU A 96 -21.14 5.94 31.90
N ASP A 97 -20.03 6.35 31.27
CA ASP A 97 -19.95 6.56 29.83
C ASP A 97 -19.49 5.27 29.14
N VAL A 98 -20.39 4.63 28.39
CA VAL A 98 -20.02 3.53 27.50
C VAL A 98 -19.15 4.10 26.39
N VAL A 99 -17.86 3.75 26.40
CA VAL A 99 -16.93 4.09 25.31
C VAL A 99 -17.39 3.37 24.04
N GLU A 100 -18.20 4.04 23.24
CA GLU A 100 -18.78 3.51 22.00
C GLU A 100 -17.83 3.61 20.81
N PHE A 101 -16.50 3.62 20.99
CA PHE A 101 -15.52 3.77 19.90
C PHE A 101 -15.95 4.79 18.83
N GLY A 102 -16.59 5.88 19.27
CA GLY A 102 -17.15 6.91 18.41
C GLY A 102 -16.09 7.88 17.93
N ASP A 103 -16.47 8.91 17.18
CA ASP A 103 -15.53 9.97 16.76
C ASP A 103 -14.93 10.73 17.96
N ALA A 104 -15.66 10.83 19.07
CA ALA A 104 -15.17 11.44 20.31
C ALA A 104 -14.07 10.60 20.98
N ASP A 105 -14.19 9.27 20.95
CA ASP A 105 -13.25 8.35 21.61
C ASP A 105 -11.91 8.22 20.87
N LYS A 106 -11.87 8.64 19.60
CA LYS A 106 -10.63 8.67 18.79
C LYS A 106 -9.55 9.57 19.38
N VAL A 107 -9.91 10.54 20.23
CA VAL A 107 -8.95 11.42 20.93
C VAL A 107 -8.09 10.63 21.92
N HIS A 108 -8.58 9.48 22.40
CA HIS A 108 -7.87 8.63 23.35
C HIS A 108 -7.15 7.44 22.71
N VAL A 109 -7.38 7.20 21.41
CA VAL A 109 -6.82 6.07 20.67
C VAL A 109 -5.62 6.53 19.85
N LEU A 110 -4.53 5.78 19.98
CA LEU A 110 -3.32 5.85 19.16
C LEU A 110 -3.39 4.76 18.11
N PHE A 111 -3.36 5.15 16.84
CA PHE A 111 -3.43 4.19 15.73
C PHE A 111 -2.05 3.64 15.37
N GLY A 112 -1.99 2.36 15.01
CA GLY A 112 -0.78 1.73 14.48
C GLY A 112 -0.32 2.41 13.19
N GLY A 113 0.99 2.62 13.04
CA GLY A 113 1.57 3.31 11.89
C GLY A 113 1.70 4.83 12.05
N THR A 114 1.29 5.40 13.18
CA THR A 114 1.50 6.81 13.52
C THR A 114 2.86 7.02 14.20
N LYS A 115 3.39 8.25 14.13
CA LYS A 115 4.67 8.63 14.75
C LYS A 115 4.41 9.50 15.99
N ILE A 116 5.12 9.25 17.08
CA ILE A 116 5.00 10.07 18.29
C ILE A 116 5.97 11.25 18.20
N VAL A 117 5.43 12.45 18.16
CA VAL A 117 6.21 13.69 18.12
C VAL A 117 6.67 14.08 19.52
N GLN A 118 5.75 14.03 20.48
CA GLN A 118 6.02 14.42 21.86
C GLN A 118 5.20 13.58 22.81
N LEU A 119 5.76 13.32 24.00
CA LEU A 119 5.13 12.54 25.04
C LEU A 119 5.23 13.30 26.36
N THR A 120 4.10 13.47 27.04
CA THR A 120 4.02 14.09 28.36
C THR A 120 3.78 12.99 29.38
N PRO A 121 4.76 12.71 30.26
CA PRO A 121 4.64 11.62 31.22
C PRO A 121 3.49 11.87 32.20
N PRO A 122 2.83 10.81 32.69
CA PRO A 122 1.67 10.95 33.57
C PRO A 122 2.02 11.57 34.92
N ALA A 123 1.12 12.40 35.43
CA ALA A 123 1.14 12.84 36.83
C ALA A 123 0.92 11.63 37.75
N LYS A 124 1.46 11.68 38.99
CA LYS A 124 1.32 10.57 39.95
C LYS A 124 -0.17 10.31 40.23
N SER A 125 -0.70 9.17 39.77
CA SER A 125 -2.08 8.74 40.04
C SER A 125 -2.13 7.28 40.50
N ASP A 126 -3.03 6.99 41.45
CA ASP A 126 -3.24 5.66 42.03
C ASP A 126 -3.96 4.71 41.05
N GLY A 127 -3.61 3.42 41.06
CA GLY A 127 -4.37 2.36 40.35
C GLY A 127 -3.60 1.52 39.34
N ILE A 128 -2.71 2.11 38.53
CA ILE A 128 -1.88 1.39 37.54
C ILE A 128 -0.40 1.53 37.91
N PRO A 129 0.38 0.43 37.99
CA PRO A 129 1.79 0.52 38.35
C PRO A 129 2.53 1.36 37.32
N LYS A 130 3.31 2.32 37.81
CA LYS A 130 4.13 3.17 36.95
C LYS A 130 5.09 2.30 36.14
N ALA A 131 5.18 2.57 34.85
CA ALA A 131 6.17 1.94 34.01
C ALA A 131 7.59 2.34 34.48
N PRO A 132 8.57 1.40 34.45
CA PRO A 132 9.93 1.64 34.94
C PRO A 132 10.66 2.76 34.18
N ASP A 133 10.16 3.12 33.00
CA ASP A 133 10.72 4.09 32.07
C ASP A 133 10.01 5.46 32.10
N SER A 134 9.05 5.67 33.02
CA SER A 134 8.20 6.85 33.08
C SER A 134 7.48 7.19 31.77
N GLY A 135 7.20 6.17 30.94
CA GLY A 135 6.40 6.32 29.73
C GLY A 135 4.89 6.46 29.99
N CYS A 136 4.16 6.81 28.93
CA CYS A 136 2.71 6.76 28.91
C CYS A 136 2.24 5.31 28.87
N THR A 137 1.33 4.96 29.77
CA THR A 137 0.78 3.60 29.83
C THR A 137 -0.41 3.51 28.90
N CYS A 138 -0.42 2.47 28.08
CA CYS A 138 -1.45 2.25 27.07
C CYS A 138 -1.96 0.81 27.12
N PHE A 139 -3.22 0.61 26.76
CA PHE A 139 -3.86 -0.70 26.62
C PHE A 139 -3.95 -1.11 25.16
N VAL A 140 -3.64 -2.36 24.84
CA VAL A 140 -3.63 -2.84 23.46
C VAL A 140 -5.05 -3.23 23.04
N LEU A 141 -5.61 -2.50 22.06
CA LEU A 141 -6.94 -2.77 21.52
C LEU A 141 -6.90 -3.84 20.43
N ARG A 142 -6.10 -3.60 19.39
CA ARG A 142 -6.04 -4.45 18.18
C ARG A 142 -4.61 -4.58 17.70
N THR A 143 -4.25 -5.76 17.19
CA THR A 143 -2.91 -6.07 16.67
C THR A 143 -2.99 -6.64 15.26
N GLY A 144 -1.92 -6.52 14.47
CA GLY A 144 -1.80 -7.13 13.14
C GLY A 144 -2.76 -6.54 12.10
N LEU A 145 -3.39 -7.40 11.29
CA LEU A 145 -4.31 -6.98 10.21
C LEU A 145 -5.66 -6.43 10.71
N SER A 146 -5.94 -6.54 12.01
CA SER A 146 -7.16 -5.99 12.63
C SER A 146 -7.01 -4.52 13.01
N THR A 147 -5.81 -3.94 12.93
CA THR A 147 -5.60 -2.50 13.17
C THR A 147 -6.17 -1.65 12.03
N CYS A 148 -6.33 -0.35 12.24
CA CYS A 148 -6.73 0.58 11.18
C CYS A 148 -5.78 0.51 9.96
N GLN A 149 -4.46 0.57 10.19
CA GLN A 149 -3.46 0.42 9.13
C GLN A 149 -3.53 -0.96 8.46
N GLY A 150 -3.67 -2.02 9.28
CA GLY A 150 -3.71 -3.40 8.82
C GLY A 150 -4.93 -3.71 7.95
N SER A 151 -6.09 -3.11 8.28
CA SER A 151 -7.33 -3.25 7.51
C SER A 151 -7.23 -2.56 6.14
N LEU A 152 -6.59 -1.38 6.09
CA LEU A 152 -6.29 -0.70 4.82
C LEU A 152 -5.36 -1.55 3.95
N LEU A 153 -4.27 -2.07 4.54
CA LEU A 153 -3.33 -2.95 3.85
C LEU A 153 -3.99 -4.23 3.37
N LYS A 154 -4.84 -4.84 4.20
CA LYS A 154 -5.67 -6.00 3.86
C LYS A 154 -6.55 -5.69 2.64
N THR A 155 -7.22 -4.55 2.64
CA THR A 155 -8.07 -4.12 1.53
C THR A 155 -7.26 -3.95 0.25
N ILE A 156 -6.08 -3.31 0.30
CA ILE A 156 -5.18 -3.16 -0.86
C ILE A 156 -4.75 -4.52 -1.42
N MET A 157 -4.33 -5.45 -0.56
CA MET A 157 -3.89 -6.78 -0.99
C MET A 157 -5.02 -7.60 -1.63
N TYR A 158 -6.25 -7.52 -1.11
CA TYR A 158 -7.39 -8.26 -1.64
C TYR A 158 -8.16 -7.52 -2.74
N SER A 159 -7.94 -6.21 -2.92
CA SER A 159 -8.57 -5.39 -3.97
C SER A 159 -7.93 -5.55 -5.34
N VAL A 160 -6.74 -6.17 -5.44
CA VAL A 160 -6.19 -6.61 -6.72
C VAL A 160 -6.97 -7.84 -7.16
N LYS A 161 -8.23 -7.64 -7.58
CA LYS A 161 -8.95 -8.65 -8.35
C LYS A 161 -8.08 -8.94 -9.57
N ALA A 162 -7.76 -10.22 -9.78
CA ALA A 162 -7.17 -10.65 -11.03
C ALA A 162 -8.08 -10.13 -12.15
N VAL A 163 -7.58 -9.19 -12.96
CA VAL A 163 -8.32 -8.69 -14.12
C VAL A 163 -8.34 -9.82 -15.14
N THR A 164 -9.26 -10.76 -14.94
CA THR A 164 -9.47 -11.93 -15.81
C THR A 164 -10.42 -11.60 -16.97
N ALA A 165 -10.91 -10.36 -17.06
CA ALA A 165 -11.82 -9.91 -18.12
C ALA A 165 -11.16 -9.97 -19.51
N ASN A 166 -9.86 -9.69 -19.61
CA ASN A 166 -9.13 -9.74 -20.89
C ASN A 166 -8.95 -11.15 -21.47
N ASN A 167 -9.25 -12.21 -20.71
CA ASN A 167 -9.03 -13.57 -21.21
C ASN A 167 -10.11 -14.02 -22.20
N LEU A 168 -11.36 -13.54 -22.08
CA LEU A 168 -12.45 -13.99 -22.98
C LEU A 168 -12.30 -13.42 -24.40
N GLU A 169 -12.04 -12.13 -24.54
CA GLU A 169 -11.80 -11.51 -25.85
C GLU A 169 -10.57 -12.12 -26.54
N THR A 170 -9.50 -12.36 -25.78
CA THR A 170 -8.29 -13.03 -26.27
C THR A 170 -8.58 -14.47 -26.72
N LEU A 171 -9.38 -15.23 -25.95
CA LEU A 171 -9.76 -16.60 -26.31
C LEU A 171 -10.62 -16.63 -27.57
N LEU A 172 -11.58 -15.70 -27.71
CA LEU A 172 -12.40 -15.57 -28.93
C LEU A 172 -11.56 -15.23 -30.16
N PHE A 173 -10.58 -14.34 -30.02
CA PHE A 173 -9.64 -14.01 -31.09
C PHE A 173 -8.80 -15.22 -31.51
N ILE A 174 -8.24 -15.96 -30.55
CA ILE A 174 -7.48 -17.19 -30.83
C ILE A 174 -8.37 -18.25 -31.50
N ALA A 175 -9.60 -18.43 -31.01
CA ALA A 175 -10.55 -19.39 -31.59
C ALA A 175 -10.90 -19.04 -33.05
N PHE A 176 -11.11 -17.76 -33.35
CA PHE A 176 -11.36 -17.28 -34.71
C PHE A 176 -10.20 -17.59 -35.66
N LEU A 177 -8.97 -17.30 -35.25
CA LEU A 177 -7.77 -17.59 -36.04
C LEU A 177 -7.57 -19.09 -36.27
N LEU A 178 -7.88 -19.92 -35.27
CA LEU A 178 -7.76 -21.38 -35.33
C LEU A 178 -8.68 -21.99 -36.42
N VAL A 179 -9.89 -21.42 -36.62
CA VAL A 179 -10.81 -21.89 -37.67
C VAL A 179 -10.21 -21.71 -39.07
N PHE A 180 -9.61 -20.56 -39.36
CA PHE A 180 -8.94 -20.33 -40.66
C PHE A 180 -7.71 -21.23 -40.83
N ALA A 181 -6.96 -21.46 -39.75
CA ALA A 181 -5.81 -22.36 -39.76
C ALA A 181 -6.20 -23.80 -40.13
N LEU A 182 -7.30 -24.31 -39.56
CA LEU A 182 -7.80 -25.65 -39.84
C LEU A 182 -8.34 -25.77 -41.26
N ALA A 183 -9.03 -24.74 -41.77
CA ALA A 183 -9.50 -24.72 -43.15
C ALA A 183 -8.33 -24.77 -44.14
N ALA A 184 -7.30 -23.94 -43.95
CA ALA A 184 -6.10 -23.92 -44.78
C ALA A 184 -5.30 -25.23 -44.68
N SER A 185 -5.14 -25.77 -43.47
CA SER A 185 -4.44 -27.04 -43.23
C SER A 185 -5.16 -28.23 -43.89
N THR A 186 -6.49 -28.26 -43.83
CA THR A 186 -7.31 -29.29 -44.50
C THR A 186 -7.22 -29.18 -46.02
N TYR A 187 -7.26 -27.96 -46.57
CA TYR A 187 -7.11 -27.72 -48.01
C TYR A 187 -5.76 -28.24 -48.52
N VAL A 188 -4.65 -27.88 -47.85
CA VAL A 188 -3.30 -28.33 -48.20
C VAL A 188 -3.14 -29.85 -48.06
N TRP A 189 -3.81 -30.45 -47.07
CA TRP A 189 -3.80 -31.90 -46.89
C TRP A 189 -4.47 -32.64 -48.06
N ILE A 190 -5.63 -32.14 -48.51
CA ILE A 190 -6.37 -32.75 -49.63
C ILE A 190 -5.57 -32.61 -50.93
N GLU A 191 -5.10 -31.39 -51.26
CA GLU A 191 -4.33 -31.15 -52.49
C GLU A 191 -3.00 -31.93 -52.48
N GLY A 192 -2.33 -31.99 -51.32
CA GLY A 192 -1.05 -32.67 -51.21
C GLY A 192 -1.11 -34.19 -51.11
N THR A 193 -2.29 -34.78 -50.87
CA THR A 193 -2.51 -36.23 -50.98
C THR A 193 -2.91 -36.66 -52.40
N ALA A 194 -3.35 -35.73 -53.26
CA ALA A 194 -3.64 -35.99 -54.66
C ALA A 194 -2.35 -36.20 -55.51
N ASP A 195 -1.22 -35.62 -55.10
CA ASP A 195 0.08 -35.79 -55.76
C ASP A 195 0.84 -37.05 -55.29
N PRO A 196 1.02 -38.10 -56.12
CA PRO A 196 1.66 -39.36 -55.72
C PRO A 196 3.17 -39.28 -55.44
N ARG A 197 3.80 -38.14 -55.75
CA ARG A 197 5.25 -37.92 -55.62
C ARG A 197 5.66 -37.31 -54.28
N ARG A 198 4.70 -36.84 -53.45
CA ARG A 198 4.98 -36.18 -52.17
C ARG A 198 4.99 -37.18 -51.01
N ASN A 199 6.05 -37.11 -50.19
CA ASN A 199 6.14 -37.88 -48.96
C ASN A 199 5.16 -37.34 -47.90
N ARG A 200 4.34 -38.23 -47.32
CA ARG A 200 3.35 -37.91 -46.28
C ARG A 200 3.94 -37.20 -45.06
N TYR A 201 5.20 -37.50 -44.72
CA TYR A 201 5.93 -36.83 -43.64
C TYR A 201 6.18 -35.34 -43.91
N LYS A 202 6.47 -34.97 -45.17
CA LYS A 202 6.68 -33.56 -45.54
C LYS A 202 5.37 -32.77 -45.49
N LEU A 203 4.27 -33.40 -45.91
CA LEU A 203 2.93 -32.83 -45.85
C LEU A 203 2.49 -32.57 -44.40
N PHE A 204 2.74 -33.52 -43.50
CA PHE A 204 2.43 -33.36 -42.08
C PHE A 204 3.20 -32.19 -41.43
N ILE A 205 4.47 -31.99 -41.79
CA ILE A 205 5.27 -30.85 -41.32
C ILE A 205 4.72 -29.53 -41.89
N GLU A 206 4.34 -29.48 -43.18
CA GLU A 206 3.72 -28.29 -43.80
C GLU A 206 2.39 -27.92 -43.09
N CYS A 207 1.52 -28.89 -42.81
CA CYS A 207 0.29 -28.67 -42.04
C CYS A 207 0.56 -28.18 -40.61
N THR A 208 1.58 -28.74 -39.94
CA THR A 208 1.96 -28.31 -38.58
C THR A 208 2.51 -26.88 -38.59
N LEU A 209 3.29 -26.51 -39.61
CA LEU A 209 3.82 -25.15 -39.76
C LEU A 209 2.71 -24.10 -39.92
N ILE A 210 1.68 -24.38 -40.72
CA ILE A 210 0.51 -23.50 -40.91
C ILE A 210 -0.22 -23.26 -39.58
N ILE A 211 -0.39 -24.31 -38.76
CA ILE A 211 -1.04 -24.19 -37.45
C ILE A 211 -0.17 -23.38 -36.49
N THR A 212 1.15 -23.64 -36.45
CA THR A 212 2.06 -22.90 -35.56
C THR A 212 2.26 -21.44 -35.96
N SER A 213 2.12 -21.08 -37.24
CA SER A 213 2.25 -19.68 -37.70
C SER A 213 1.08 -18.79 -37.29
N VAL A 214 -0.07 -19.39 -36.96
CA VAL A 214 -1.31 -18.66 -36.64
C VAL A 214 -1.30 -18.10 -35.22
N ILE A 215 -0.45 -18.65 -34.34
CA ILE A 215 -0.18 -18.07 -33.03
C ILE A 215 1.08 -17.20 -33.21
N PRO A 216 0.94 -15.89 -33.47
CA PRO A 216 2.09 -15.01 -33.47
C PRO A 216 2.66 -15.00 -32.04
N GLN A 217 3.71 -15.76 -31.85
CA GLN A 217 4.53 -15.80 -30.63
C GLN A 217 5.10 -14.41 -30.24
N GLU A 218 4.93 -13.42 -31.13
CA GLU A 218 5.35 -12.02 -30.99
C GLU A 218 4.35 -11.17 -30.19
N LEU A 219 3.05 -11.52 -30.19
CA LEU A 219 2.00 -10.74 -29.50
C LEU A 219 2.25 -10.55 -27.97
N PRO A 220 2.66 -11.58 -27.20
CA PRO A 220 2.92 -11.41 -25.78
C PRO A 220 4.12 -10.50 -25.49
N ILE A 221 5.10 -10.46 -26.41
CA ILE A 221 6.31 -9.65 -26.29
C ILE A 221 5.98 -8.18 -26.55
N GLU A 222 5.19 -7.89 -27.58
CA GLU A 222 4.75 -6.51 -27.89
C GLU A 222 3.92 -5.92 -26.75
N LEU A 223 2.95 -6.67 -26.22
CA LEU A 223 2.12 -6.22 -25.09
C LEU A 223 2.98 -5.96 -23.84
N SER A 224 3.94 -6.85 -23.55
CA SER A 224 4.87 -6.62 -22.45
C SER A 224 5.72 -5.37 -22.66
N LEU A 225 6.23 -5.15 -23.87
CA LEU A 225 7.09 -4.03 -24.17
C LEU A 225 6.30 -2.71 -24.11
N ALA A 226 5.06 -2.70 -24.61
CA ALA A 226 4.15 -1.57 -24.47
C ALA A 226 3.89 -1.24 -22.99
N VAL A 227 3.53 -2.22 -22.17
CA VAL A 227 3.30 -1.99 -20.72
C VAL A 227 4.57 -1.50 -20.02
N ASN A 228 5.72 -2.10 -20.30
CA ASN A 228 6.98 -1.69 -19.66
C ASN A 228 7.44 -0.30 -20.10
N THR A 229 7.27 0.07 -21.38
CA THR A 229 7.58 1.40 -21.89
C THR A 229 6.61 2.46 -21.36
N SER A 230 5.32 2.12 -21.25
CA SER A 230 4.32 2.97 -20.58
C SER A 230 4.66 3.17 -19.10
N LEU A 231 4.96 2.10 -18.35
CA LEU A 231 5.36 2.20 -16.94
C LEU A 231 6.65 3.00 -16.76
N ALA A 232 7.66 2.81 -17.61
CA ALA A 232 8.91 3.56 -17.55
C ALA A 232 8.73 5.04 -17.89
N SER A 233 7.81 5.36 -18.82
CA SER A 233 7.44 6.74 -19.14
C SER A 233 6.65 7.36 -17.99
N LEU A 234 5.72 6.62 -17.38
CA LEU A 234 4.95 7.05 -16.23
C LEU A 234 5.83 7.26 -14.99
N SER A 235 6.82 6.39 -14.75
CA SER A 235 7.75 6.50 -13.62
C SER A 235 8.73 7.67 -13.81
N LYS A 236 9.10 8.00 -15.06
CA LYS A 236 9.86 9.22 -15.34
C LYS A 236 9.00 10.44 -15.09
N LEU A 237 7.75 10.44 -15.55
CA LEU A 237 6.81 11.54 -15.30
C LEU A 237 6.47 11.69 -13.82
N SER A 238 6.33 10.63 -13.04
CA SER A 238 6.08 10.74 -11.59
C SER A 238 7.26 11.37 -10.85
N ASN A 239 8.49 11.07 -11.27
CA ASN A 239 9.70 11.70 -10.72
C ASN A 239 9.87 13.16 -11.19
N LEU A 240 9.48 13.50 -12.43
CA LEU A 240 9.54 14.88 -12.94
C LEU A 240 8.37 15.77 -12.50
N ASN A 241 7.17 15.22 -12.32
CA ASN A 241 5.98 15.96 -11.90
C ASN A 241 6.01 16.39 -10.45
N SER A 242 6.88 15.79 -9.61
CA SER A 242 7.19 16.34 -8.29
C SER A 242 7.91 17.70 -8.38
N CYS A 243 8.45 18.08 -9.54
CA CYS A 243 9.14 19.35 -9.77
C CYS A 243 8.44 20.34 -10.74
N TYR A 244 7.58 19.89 -11.66
CA TYR A 244 7.15 20.75 -12.79
C TYR A 244 5.63 20.99 -12.96
N LEU A 245 4.75 20.38 -12.15
CA LEU A 245 3.30 20.49 -12.36
C LEU A 245 2.59 21.63 -11.57
N LEU A 246 3.31 22.72 -11.26
CA LEU A 246 2.70 23.91 -10.62
C LEU A 246 2.22 24.97 -11.62
N HIS A 247 2.19 24.70 -12.94
CA HIS A 247 1.85 25.76 -13.90
C HIS A 247 0.87 25.45 -15.04
N LEU A 248 0.44 24.22 -15.33
CA LEU A 248 -0.50 24.04 -16.45
C LEU A 248 -1.64 23.06 -16.14
N SER A 249 -2.78 23.67 -15.82
CA SER A 249 -4.13 23.34 -16.30
C SER A 249 -4.52 21.85 -16.31
N PHE A 250 -5.11 21.34 -15.23
CA PHE A 250 -6.18 20.33 -15.33
C PHE A 250 -7.11 20.36 -14.11
N PHE A 251 -8.40 20.30 -14.43
CA PHE A 251 -9.58 20.27 -13.57
C PHE A 251 -9.60 18.98 -12.71
N SER A 252 -9.92 19.13 -11.42
CA SER A 252 -10.28 18.10 -10.43
C SER A 252 -9.43 16.82 -10.39
N PHE A 253 -8.26 16.90 -9.77
CA PHE A 253 -7.62 15.76 -9.11
C PHE A 253 -7.59 16.06 -7.60
N SER A 254 -8.29 15.26 -6.79
CA SER A 254 -8.13 15.30 -5.33
C SER A 254 -6.76 14.74 -4.98
N PHE A 255 -5.76 15.61 -4.88
CA PHE A 255 -4.46 15.26 -4.34
C PHE A 255 -4.58 15.11 -2.83
N PRO A 256 -4.17 13.96 -2.23
CA PRO A 256 -3.90 13.92 -0.81
C PRO A 256 -2.73 14.86 -0.53
N TYR A 257 -3.00 15.89 0.28
CA TYR A 257 -1.98 16.72 0.88
C TYR A 257 -1.01 15.81 1.66
N THR A 258 0.21 16.26 1.92
CA THR A 258 1.20 15.60 2.83
C THR A 258 2.25 14.69 2.20
N ASN A 259 3.18 15.30 1.46
CA ASN A 259 4.62 15.17 1.82
C ASN A 259 5.58 16.12 1.09
N ASN A 260 5.11 17.08 0.29
CA ASN A 260 6.01 18.10 -0.25
C ASN A 260 6.26 19.22 0.78
N LYS A 261 7.38 19.11 1.52
CA LYS A 261 8.00 20.21 2.31
C LYS A 261 8.23 21.50 1.49
N MET A 262 7.96 21.48 0.19
CA MET A 262 7.99 22.63 -0.72
C MET A 262 6.77 23.56 -0.58
N CYS A 263 5.63 23.08 -0.07
CA CYS A 263 4.38 23.86 -0.10
C CYS A 263 4.35 25.00 0.95
N THR A 264 4.87 24.79 2.16
CA THR A 264 4.82 25.80 3.24
C THR A 264 5.71 27.02 2.97
N LYS A 265 6.73 26.90 2.11
CA LYS A 265 7.60 28.02 1.74
C LYS A 265 7.00 28.92 0.64
N VAL A 266 6.07 28.40 -0.17
CA VAL A 266 5.48 29.13 -1.30
C VAL A 266 4.32 30.02 -0.85
N THR A 267 3.56 29.65 0.18
CA THR A 267 2.47 30.49 0.71
C THR A 267 2.97 31.82 1.30
N ARG A 268 4.23 31.89 1.77
CA ARG A 268 4.82 33.11 2.35
C ARG A 268 5.38 34.10 1.31
N LEU A 269 5.57 33.67 0.06
CA LEU A 269 6.09 34.50 -1.03
C LEU A 269 5.00 35.25 -1.81
N PHE A 270 3.73 34.81 -1.72
CA PHE A 270 2.63 35.41 -2.48
C PHE A 270 2.00 36.65 -1.83
N ILE A 271 2.32 36.98 -0.57
CA ILE A 271 1.73 38.14 0.13
C ILE A 271 2.53 39.43 -0.11
N THR A 272 3.73 39.37 -0.70
CA THR A 272 4.64 40.53 -0.80
C THR A 272 4.78 41.17 -2.19
N SER A 273 4.08 40.70 -3.22
CA SER A 273 4.30 41.19 -4.61
C SER A 273 3.03 41.67 -5.34
N SER A 274 2.09 42.30 -4.65
CA SER A 274 0.96 42.99 -5.28
C SER A 274 1.17 44.51 -5.22
N VAL A 275 1.94 45.04 -6.18
CA VAL A 275 1.99 46.49 -6.50
C VAL A 275 1.34 46.67 -7.89
N PRO A 276 0.41 47.62 -8.08
CA PRO A 276 -0.42 47.69 -9.27
C PRO A 276 0.26 48.51 -10.38
N ILE A 277 0.14 48.06 -11.64
CA ILE A 277 0.47 48.89 -12.81
C ILE A 277 -0.84 49.13 -13.57
N ILE A 278 -1.37 50.34 -13.41
CA ILE A 278 -2.38 50.97 -14.26
C ILE A 278 -1.65 52.10 -15.01
N LYS A 279 -1.36 51.87 -16.30
CA LYS A 279 -1.64 52.75 -17.47
C LYS A 279 -0.91 52.21 -18.69
#